data_AF-A0A5E4KGC3-F1
#
_entry.id   AF-A0A5E4KGC3-F1
#
_cell.length_a   1.000
_cell.length_b   1.000
_cell.length_c   1.000
_cell.angle_alpha   90.00
_cell.angle_beta   90.00
_cell.angle_gamma   90.00
#
_symmetry.space_group_name_H-M   'P 1'
#
loop_
_entity.id
_entity.type
_entity.pdbx_description
1 polymer ?
#
loop_
_entity_poly.entity_id
_entity_poly.type
_entity_poly.pdbx_seq_one_letter_code
_entity_poly.pdbx_strand_id
1 'polypeptide(L)'
;MTVLRPESSGGLADAIEKILDKGLVINADISVSVAGTELLGIKIRAALASFETAAKYGLDFPSGTNLNAAGWREADKVKAFCPECGNQKEERLLIEEGCHICGWVGPLLIKAPQHMV
;
A
#
# COMPACT_ATOMS: atom_id res chain seq x y z
N MET A 1 8.98 -24.64 28.08
CA MET A 1 9.86 -23.45 28.00
C MET A 1 9.83 -23.00 26.55
N THR A 2 9.12 -21.92 26.25
CA THR A 2 9.04 -21.39 24.88
C THR A 2 9.64 -20.00 24.88
N VAL A 3 10.62 -19.82 24.01
CA VAL A 3 11.51 -18.65 23.91
C VAL A 3 10.70 -17.41 23.56
N LEU A 4 10.71 -16.41 24.44
CA LEU A 4 10.31 -15.04 24.12
C LEU A 4 11.38 -14.46 23.17
N ARG A 5 11.12 -14.45 21.86
CA ARG A 5 11.88 -13.60 20.93
C ARG A 5 11.50 -12.15 21.26
N PRO A 6 12.46 -11.25 21.52
CA PRO A 6 12.14 -9.85 21.67
C PRO A 6 11.57 -9.36 20.33
N GLU A 7 10.36 -8.81 20.40
CA GLU A 7 9.73 -8.05 19.33
C GLU A 7 10.70 -6.97 18.84
N SER A 8 11.30 -7.16 17.66
CA SER A 8 11.97 -6.07 16.93
C SER A 8 10.93 -5.23 16.18
N SER A 9 9.80 -4.95 16.83
CA SER A 9 8.65 -4.20 16.34
C SER A 9 8.98 -2.70 16.29
N GLY A 10 9.95 -2.32 15.46
CA GLY A 10 10.41 -0.92 15.37
C GLY A 10 11.64 -0.68 14.51
N GLY A 11 11.99 -1.60 13.61
CA GLY A 11 13.11 -1.42 12.68
C GLY A 11 12.77 -0.44 11.54
N LEU A 12 13.81 0.10 10.89
CA LEU A 12 13.67 1.01 9.75
C LEU A 12 12.87 0.36 8.60
N ALA A 13 13.05 -0.96 8.38
CA ALA A 13 12.34 -1.69 7.33
C ALA A 13 10.82 -1.70 7.56
N ASP A 14 10.37 -2.03 8.77
CA ASP A 14 8.95 -2.04 9.14
C ASP A 14 8.32 -0.64 9.05
N ALA A 15 9.09 0.39 9.41
CA ALA A 15 8.66 1.79 9.26
C ALA A 15 8.51 2.19 7.79
N ILE A 16 9.45 1.79 6.92
CA ILE A 16 9.37 2.06 5.47
C ILE A 16 8.17 1.34 4.86
N GLU A 17 7.95 0.07 5.19
CA GLU A 17 6.77 -0.68 4.72
C GLU A 17 5.47 0.02 5.10
N LYS A 18 5.34 0.46 6.35
CA LYS A 18 4.16 1.22 6.82
C LYS A 18 3.97 2.54 6.07
N ILE A 19 5.05 3.28 5.82
CA ILE A 19 5.00 4.54 5.07
C ILE A 19 4.58 4.30 3.62
N LEU A 20 5.10 3.25 2.98
CA LEU A 20 4.75 2.93 1.59
C LEU A 20 3.30 2.45 1.46
N ASP A 21 2.79 1.66 2.41
CA ASP A 21 1.41 1.17 2.39
C ASP A 21 0.38 2.24 2.74
N LYS A 22 0.57 2.96 3.85
CA LYS A 22 -0.43 3.90 4.37
C LYS A 22 -0.23 5.32 3.86
N GLY A 23 0.98 5.68 3.48
CA GLY A 23 1.39 7.05 3.16
C GLY A 23 1.84 7.84 4.40
N LEU A 24 2.66 8.86 4.17
CA LEU A 24 3.17 9.82 5.15
C LEU A 24 3.01 11.24 4.61
N VAL A 25 2.41 12.13 5.39
CA VAL A 25 2.29 13.56 5.05
C VAL A 25 3.27 14.36 5.91
N ILE A 26 4.14 15.12 5.25
CA ILE A 26 5.16 15.98 5.87
C ILE A 26 4.74 17.43 5.69
N ASN A 27 4.60 18.15 6.81
CA ASN A 27 4.45 19.60 6.83
C ASN A 27 5.77 20.20 7.33
N ALA A 28 6.41 21.00 6.50
CA ALA A 28 7.66 21.67 6.83
C ALA A 28 7.55 23.18 6.60
N ASP A 29 8.20 23.95 7.46
CA ASP A 29 8.31 25.41 7.36
C ASP A 29 9.80 25.77 7.39
N ILE A 30 10.25 26.52 6.39
CA ILE A 30 11.65 26.92 6.22
C ILE A 30 11.70 28.43 6.21
N SER A 31 12.32 29.03 7.22
CA SER A 31 12.54 30.47 7.34
C SER A 31 14.01 30.85 7.07
N VAL A 32 14.25 31.79 6.17
CA VAL A 32 15.58 32.40 5.92
C VAL A 32 15.59 33.80 6.52
N SER A 33 16.52 34.04 7.44
CA SER A 33 16.64 35.32 8.16
C SER A 33 18.02 35.93 8.01
N VAL A 34 18.08 37.26 7.86
CA VAL A 34 19.33 38.03 7.78
C VAL A 34 19.22 39.23 8.71
N ALA A 35 20.29 39.50 9.48
CA ALA A 35 20.38 40.64 10.40
C ALA A 35 19.20 40.76 11.40
N GLY A 36 18.63 39.63 11.84
CA GLY A 36 17.51 39.61 12.79
C GLY A 36 16.13 39.87 12.15
N THR A 37 16.05 39.98 10.83
CA THR A 37 14.79 40.09 10.08
C THR A 37 14.56 38.86 9.22
N GLU A 38 13.33 38.33 9.22
CA GLU A 38 12.94 37.20 8.38
C GLU A 38 12.70 37.69 6.94
N LEU A 39 13.42 37.10 5.98
CA LEU A 39 13.35 37.49 4.57
C LEU A 39 12.41 36.60 3.76
N LEU A 40 12.38 35.30 4.06
CA LEU A 40 11.62 34.33 3.28
C LEU A 40 11.15 33.19 4.18
N GLY A 41 9.84 32.96 4.21
CA GLY A 41 9.23 31.75 4.78
C GLY A 41 8.64 30.88 3.68
N ILE A 42 9.04 29.60 3.63
CA ILE A 42 8.54 28.61 2.68
C ILE A 42 7.78 27.53 3.47
N LYS A 43 6.49 27.39 3.17
CA LYS A 43 5.65 26.30 3.69
C LYS A 43 5.56 25.19 2.67
N ILE A 44 6.06 24.01 3.02
CA ILE A 44 6.04 22.82 2.17
C ILE A 44 5.10 21.79 2.78
N ARG A 45 4.22 21.24 1.94
CA ARG A 45 3.43 20.05 2.26
C ARG A 45 3.78 18.98 1.24
N ALA A 46 4.33 17.88 1.71
CA ALA A 46 4.72 16.75 0.86
C ALA A 46 3.99 15.49 1.33
N ALA A 47 3.59 14.63 0.38
CA ALA A 47 3.07 13.30 0.66
C ALA A 47 4.03 12.26 0.08
N LEU A 48 4.39 11.26 0.87
CA LEU A 48 5.19 10.11 0.48
C LEU A 48 4.32 8.87 0.60
N ALA A 49 4.17 8.11 -0.47
CA ALA A 49 3.38 6.88 -0.48
C ALA A 49 3.84 5.99 -1.65
N SER A 50 3.38 4.73 -1.66
CA SER A 50 3.48 3.92 -2.87
C SER A 50 2.66 4.52 -4.03
N PHE A 51 2.99 4.16 -5.26
CA PHE A 51 2.22 4.58 -6.44
C PHE A 51 0.75 4.17 -6.36
N GLU A 52 0.47 2.95 -5.87
CA GLU A 52 -0.89 2.43 -5.66
C GLU A 52 -1.67 3.31 -4.68
N THR A 53 -1.07 3.62 -3.54
CA THR A 53 -1.67 4.46 -2.50
C THR A 53 -1.86 5.89 -2.99
N ALA A 54 -0.89 6.45 -3.71
CA ALA A 54 -0.97 7.78 -4.31
C ALA A 54 -2.14 7.89 -5.32
N ALA A 55 -2.27 6.90 -6.21
CA ALA A 55 -3.36 6.84 -7.17
C ALA A 55 -4.73 6.68 -6.49
N LYS A 56 -4.82 5.83 -5.46
CA LYS A 56 -6.05 5.63 -4.67
C LYS A 56 -6.57 6.92 -4.02
N TYR A 57 -5.66 7.78 -3.57
CA TYR A 57 -6.01 9.08 -2.96
C TYR A 57 -6.12 10.22 -3.97
N GLY A 58 -5.98 9.95 -5.28
CA GLY A 58 -6.16 10.95 -6.33
C GLY A 58 -5.04 11.98 -6.41
N LEU A 59 -3.79 11.58 -6.11
CA LEU A 59 -2.63 12.46 -6.32
C LEU A 59 -2.34 12.61 -7.82
N ASP A 60 -2.14 13.86 -8.26
CA ASP A 60 -1.70 14.15 -9.63
C ASP A 60 -0.23 13.74 -9.81
N PHE A 61 0.04 13.01 -10.90
CA PHE A 61 1.39 12.56 -11.24
C PHE A 61 2.07 13.56 -12.19
N PRO A 62 3.36 13.87 -12.00
CA PRO A 62 4.07 14.78 -12.88
C PRO A 62 4.13 14.24 -14.32
N SER A 63 4.14 15.17 -15.28
CA SER A 63 4.27 14.90 -16.71
C SER A 63 5.59 14.17 -17.00
N GLY A 64 5.49 12.91 -17.42
CA GLY A 64 6.65 12.02 -17.66
C GLY A 64 6.52 10.65 -16.98
N THR A 65 5.55 10.49 -16.07
CA THR A 65 5.22 9.19 -15.49
C THR A 65 4.67 8.23 -16.56
N ASN A 66 5.36 7.12 -16.82
CA ASN A 66 4.87 6.11 -17.76
C ASN A 66 3.81 5.24 -17.08
N LEU A 67 2.54 5.67 -17.16
CA LEU A 67 1.38 4.95 -16.62
C LEU A 67 1.10 3.60 -17.33
N ASN A 68 1.80 3.30 -18.43
CA ASN A 68 1.66 2.05 -19.17
C ASN A 68 2.70 0.99 -18.77
N ALA A 69 3.63 1.30 -17.87
CA ALA A 69 4.63 0.34 -17.41
C ALA A 69 3.94 -0.87 -16.74
N ALA A 70 4.55 -2.05 -16.81
CA ALA A 70 3.95 -3.28 -16.28
C ALA A 70 3.47 -3.14 -14.82
N GLY A 71 4.27 -2.46 -13.98
CA GLY A 71 3.91 -2.20 -12.58
C GLY A 71 2.62 -1.39 -12.38
N TRP A 72 2.21 -0.55 -13.34
CA TRP A 72 0.95 0.21 -13.26
C TRP A 72 -0.26 -0.65 -13.56
N ARG A 73 -0.13 -1.63 -14.46
CA ARG A 73 -1.20 -2.60 -14.75
C ARG A 73 -1.46 -3.52 -13.56
N GLU A 74 -0.44 -3.79 -12.75
CA GLU A 74 -0.58 -4.54 -11.50
C GLU A 74 -1.27 -3.71 -10.40
N ALA A 75 -0.97 -2.41 -10.33
CA ALA A 75 -1.48 -1.49 -9.31
C ALA A 75 -2.99 -1.22 -9.41
N ASP A 76 -3.55 -1.28 -10.62
CA ASP A 76 -4.98 -1.01 -10.89
C ASP A 76 -5.90 -2.21 -10.57
N LYS A 77 -5.33 -3.37 -10.26
CA LYS A 77 -6.12 -4.55 -9.88
C LYS A 77 -6.72 -4.35 -8.49
N VAL A 78 -8.04 -4.51 -8.38
CA VAL A 78 -8.74 -4.46 -7.09
C VAL A 78 -8.19 -5.57 -6.19
N LYS A 79 -7.62 -5.18 -5.04
CA LYS A 79 -7.07 -6.09 -4.04
C LYS A 79 -8.08 -6.29 -2.90
N ALA A 80 -8.26 -7.53 -2.46
CA ALA A 80 -9.09 -7.90 -1.31
C ALA A 80 -8.25 -8.60 -0.24
N PHE A 81 -8.74 -8.57 1.00
CA PHE A 81 -8.15 -9.29 2.13
C PHE A 81 -8.81 -10.65 2.29
N CYS A 82 -8.01 -11.70 2.49
CA CYS A 82 -8.52 -13.01 2.85
C CYS A 82 -9.21 -12.96 4.21
N PRO A 83 -10.46 -13.44 4.33
CA PRO A 83 -11.22 -13.37 5.59
C PRO A 83 -10.66 -14.29 6.68
N GLU A 84 -9.85 -15.29 6.33
CA GLU A 84 -9.33 -16.28 7.28
C GLU A 84 -7.94 -15.91 7.82
N CYS A 85 -6.99 -15.56 6.94
CA CYS A 85 -5.61 -15.25 7.34
C CYS A 85 -5.24 -13.77 7.27
N GLY A 86 -6.12 -12.92 6.73
CA GLY A 86 -5.86 -11.49 6.58
C GLY A 86 -4.83 -11.12 5.50
N ASN A 87 -4.34 -12.08 4.71
CA ASN A 87 -3.40 -11.76 3.64
C ASN A 87 -4.11 -11.06 2.45
N GLN A 88 -3.46 -10.05 1.88
CA GLN A 88 -3.95 -9.32 0.71
C GLN A 88 -3.55 -10.01 -0.60
N LYS A 89 -4.51 -10.18 -1.53
CA LYS A 89 -4.25 -10.59 -2.93
C LYS A 89 -5.24 -9.88 -3.87
N GLU A 90 -5.08 -10.08 -5.17
CA GLU A 90 -6.06 -9.68 -6.18
C GLU A 90 -7.42 -10.33 -5.88
N GLU A 91 -8.48 -9.53 -5.91
CA GLU A 91 -9.83 -9.94 -5.57
C GLU A 91 -10.33 -11.08 -6.47
N ARG A 92 -10.05 -10.98 -7.78
CA ARG A 92 -10.42 -12.02 -8.74
C ARG A 92 -9.82 -13.38 -8.38
N LEU A 93 -8.52 -13.42 -8.09
CA LEU A 93 -7.83 -14.66 -7.69
C LEU A 93 -8.39 -15.21 -6.37
N LEU A 94 -8.68 -14.34 -5.40
CA LEU A 94 -9.28 -14.77 -4.13
C LEU A 94 -10.64 -15.44 -4.35
N ILE A 95 -11.46 -14.90 -5.24
CA ILE A 95 -12.82 -15.37 -5.49
C ILE A 95 -12.82 -16.66 -6.34
N GLU A 96 -11.94 -16.74 -7.33
CA GLU A 96 -11.86 -17.83 -8.32
C GLU A 96 -11.03 -19.03 -7.85
N GLU A 97 -9.87 -18.79 -7.23
CA GLU A 97 -8.91 -19.85 -6.86
C GLU A 97 -8.84 -20.05 -5.34
N GLY A 98 -9.13 -19.00 -4.55
CA GLY A 98 -8.96 -19.01 -3.11
C GLY A 98 -7.60 -18.47 -2.65
N CYS A 99 -7.25 -18.70 -1.39
CA CYS A 99 -6.01 -18.22 -0.80
C CYS A 99 -4.95 -19.32 -0.72
N HIS A 100 -3.88 -19.22 -1.51
CA HIS A 100 -2.76 -20.18 -1.50
C HIS A 100 -1.89 -20.19 -0.23
N ILE A 101 -2.11 -19.24 0.70
CA ILE A 101 -1.31 -19.15 1.93
C ILE A 101 -1.95 -19.95 3.06
N CYS A 102 -3.27 -19.85 3.26
CA CYS A 102 -3.99 -20.56 4.31
C CYS A 102 -4.88 -21.69 3.81
N GLY A 103 -5.13 -21.76 2.50
CA GLY A 103 -6.02 -22.76 1.88
C GLY A 103 -7.49 -22.35 1.83
N TRP A 104 -7.84 -21.10 2.14
CA TRP A 104 -9.22 -20.62 2.06
C TRP A 104 -9.78 -20.79 0.65
N VAL A 105 -10.99 -21.35 0.52
CA VAL A 105 -11.61 -21.66 -0.78
C VAL A 105 -12.46 -20.49 -1.26
N GLY A 106 -12.23 -20.07 -2.51
CA GLY A 106 -12.98 -19.00 -3.14
C GLY A 106 -14.49 -19.32 -3.29
N PRO A 107 -15.41 -18.34 -3.20
CA PRO A 107 -16.84 -18.59 -3.27
C PRO A 107 -17.32 -19.17 -4.60
N LEU A 108 -16.59 -18.94 -5.70
CA LEU A 108 -16.93 -19.51 -7.00
C LEU A 108 -16.58 -20.99 -7.12
N LEU A 109 -15.57 -21.47 -6.40
CA LEU A 109 -15.27 -22.91 -6.32
C LEU A 109 -16.36 -23.66 -5.56
N ILE A 110 -16.98 -23.02 -4.56
CA ILE A 110 -18.09 -23.59 -3.78
C ILE A 110 -19.39 -23.61 -4.61
N LYS A 111 -19.57 -22.63 -5.51
CA LYS A 111 -20.77 -22.49 -6.35
C LYS A 111 -20.70 -23.21 -7.69
N ALA A 112 -19.55 -23.73 -8.11
CA ALA A 112 -19.45 -24.52 -9.35
C ALA A 112 -20.38 -25.75 -9.23
N PRO A 113 -21.48 -25.82 -10.00
CA PRO A 113 -22.42 -26.91 -9.85
C PRO A 113 -21.74 -28.21 -10.24
N GLN A 114 -21.76 -29.20 -9.35
CA GLN A 114 -21.50 -30.61 -9.69
C GLN A 114 -22.66 -31.21 -10.51
N HIS A 115 -23.06 -30.52 -11.57
CA HIS A 115 -24.05 -31.00 -12.53
C HIS A 115 -23.38 -31.13 -13.89
N MET A 116 -22.54 -32.16 -14.02
CA MET A 116 -22.29 -32.81 -15.30
C MET A 116 -22.20 -34.31 -14.99
N VAL A 117 -23.31 -34.98 -15.29
CA VAL A 117 -23.48 -36.44 -15.31
C VAL A 117 -22.56 -37.06 -16.36
#